data_AF-B8EKL8-F1
#
_entry.id   AF-B8EKL8-F1
#
_cell.length_a   1.000
_cell.length_b   1.000
_cell.length_c   1.000
_cell.angle_alpha   90.00
_cell.angle_beta   90.00
_cell.angle_gamma   90.00
#
_symmetry.space_group_name_H-M   'P 1'
#
loop_
_entity.id
_entity.type
_entity.pdbx_description
1 polymer ?
#
loop_
_entity_poly.entity_id
_entity_poly.type
_entity_poly.pdbx_seq_one_letter_code
_entity_poly.pdbx_strand_id
1 'polypeptide(L)'
;MTSKEAAGFNPGVLRPHKIGASEQLALSDAPAAFVTAMRRKSFEAMECPIARSLERVGEWWSMLILRDAINGVTRFDAFEASLKIAPNMLTRRLRTLVEDGLLERRLYKERPKRYEYVLTDRGRDFFPVILALLDYGNRHFAPEGEALQIVDLDTGRALDPVLVDRATGEPLAGKRLKLAPGPAASAAMCERYAEKHEASAPAPRRVKR
;
A
#
# COMPACT_ATOMS: atom_id res chain seq x y z
N MET A 1 46.26 -8.13 -68.18
CA MET A 1 45.79 -9.38 -67.54
C MET A 1 44.30 -9.18 -67.27
N THR A 2 43.44 -9.26 -68.30
CA THR A 2 42.70 -10.47 -68.74
C THR A 2 41.83 -11.04 -67.61
N SER A 3 40.52 -10.75 -67.67
CA SER A 3 39.46 -11.75 -67.98
C SER A 3 38.96 -12.43 -66.70
N LYS A 4 37.71 -12.84 -66.49
CA LYS A 4 36.54 -13.18 -67.33
C LYS A 4 35.38 -13.38 -66.31
N GLU A 5 34.21 -12.75 -66.47
CA GLU A 5 32.95 -13.36 -66.99
C GLU A 5 32.41 -14.52 -66.11
N ALA A 6 31.18 -14.38 -65.56
CA ALA A 6 29.92 -14.89 -66.15
C ALA A 6 29.72 -16.40 -65.85
N ALA A 7 28.55 -17.01 -65.70
CA ALA A 7 27.13 -16.69 -65.74
C ALA A 7 26.39 -18.02 -65.39
N GLY A 8 25.05 -18.00 -65.34
CA GLY A 8 24.21 -19.19 -65.52
C GLY A 8 23.40 -19.55 -64.26
N PHE A 9 22.14 -19.12 -64.11
CA PHE A 9 20.92 -19.47 -64.85
C PHE A 9 20.37 -20.88 -64.54
N ASN A 10 19.17 -20.83 -63.94
CA ASN A 10 18.04 -21.79 -63.71
C ASN A 10 17.73 -22.72 -64.93
N PRO A 11 16.70 -23.63 -64.98
CA PRO A 11 15.56 -23.91 -64.07
C PRO A 11 15.13 -25.41 -63.96
N GLY A 12 14.06 -25.70 -63.22
CA GLY A 12 13.31 -26.98 -63.31
C GLY A 12 12.60 -27.36 -62.00
N VAL A 13 11.44 -26.80 -61.67
CA VAL A 13 10.08 -27.33 -61.96
C VAL A 13 9.83 -28.75 -61.44
N LEU A 14 9.05 -28.84 -60.35
CA LEU A 14 7.99 -29.83 -60.16
C LEU A 14 6.87 -29.22 -59.29
N ARG A 15 5.74 -28.91 -59.93
CA ARG A 15 4.38 -28.85 -59.35
C ARG A 15 3.71 -30.22 -59.62
N PRO A 16 2.45 -30.50 -59.24
CA PRO A 16 1.58 -29.99 -58.15
C PRO A 16 0.93 -31.15 -57.35
N HIS A 17 0.22 -30.85 -56.25
CA HIS A 17 -1.10 -31.47 -56.06
C HIS A 17 -2.13 -30.41 -55.60
N LYS A 18 -3.04 -30.17 -56.53
CA LYS A 18 -4.40 -29.59 -56.47
C LYS A 18 -5.29 -30.45 -55.55
N ILE A 19 -6.47 -30.10 -55.02
CA ILE A 19 -7.43 -28.97 -55.02
C ILE A 19 -8.55 -29.42 -54.06
N GLY A 20 -9.31 -28.48 -53.47
CA GLY A 20 -10.70 -28.73 -53.02
C GLY A 20 -11.02 -27.97 -51.73
N ALA A 21 -11.34 -26.67 -51.73
CA ALA A 21 -12.51 -25.98 -52.31
C ALA A 21 -13.80 -26.16 -51.47
N SER A 22 -14.13 -25.11 -50.72
CA SER A 22 -15.48 -24.61 -50.37
C SER A 22 -15.25 -23.34 -49.51
N GLU A 23 -15.08 -22.13 -50.07
CA GLU A 23 -16.09 -21.24 -50.71
C GLU A 23 -17.16 -20.79 -49.70
N GLN A 24 -16.95 -19.67 -48.98
CA GLN A 24 -17.35 -18.28 -49.29
C GLN A 24 -18.86 -17.98 -49.19
N LEU A 25 -19.26 -17.20 -48.16
CA LEU A 25 -20.25 -16.08 -48.19
C LEU A 25 -20.30 -15.45 -46.76
N ALA A 26 -19.70 -14.28 -46.49
CA ALA A 26 -20.12 -12.89 -46.70
C ALA A 26 -21.02 -12.27 -45.59
N LEU A 27 -20.39 -11.33 -44.84
CA LEU A 27 -20.86 -10.03 -44.32
C LEU A 27 -21.96 -9.87 -43.23
N SER A 28 -21.71 -8.85 -42.38
CA SER A 28 -22.51 -8.22 -41.31
C SER A 28 -22.67 -9.07 -40.03
N ASP A 29 -22.27 -8.66 -38.82
CA ASP A 29 -22.35 -7.34 -38.17
C ASP A 29 -21.18 -7.09 -37.20
N ALA A 30 -20.82 -5.81 -37.01
CA ALA A 30 -20.06 -5.32 -35.85
C ALA A 30 -21.07 -4.68 -34.85
N PRO A 31 -20.84 -4.63 -33.52
CA PRO A 31 -19.76 -3.79 -32.98
C PRO A 31 -19.05 -4.26 -31.69
N ALA A 32 -17.88 -3.67 -31.48
CA ALA A 32 -17.28 -3.22 -30.22
C ALA A 32 -17.17 -4.18 -29.02
N ALA A 33 -15.94 -4.61 -28.70
CA ALA A 33 -15.31 -4.32 -27.40
C ALA A 33 -13.83 -4.70 -27.43
N PHE A 34 -12.99 -3.71 -27.73
CA PHE A 34 -11.57 -3.73 -27.39
C PHE A 34 -11.44 -3.67 -25.87
N VAL A 35 -11.06 -4.78 -25.24
CA VAL A 35 -10.33 -4.74 -23.98
C VAL A 35 -9.10 -5.61 -24.15
N THR A 36 -8.07 -5.01 -24.74
CA THR A 36 -6.70 -5.45 -24.56
C THR A 36 -6.47 -5.55 -23.06
N ALA A 37 -6.32 -6.77 -22.57
CA ALA A 37 -5.92 -7.07 -21.21
C ALA A 37 -4.69 -6.21 -20.90
N MET A 38 -4.88 -5.21 -20.03
CA MET A 38 -3.79 -4.41 -19.51
C MET A 38 -2.96 -5.36 -18.64
N ARG A 39 -1.97 -5.99 -19.27
CA ARG A 39 -0.91 -6.74 -18.64
C ARG A 39 -0.28 -5.77 -17.64
N ARG A 40 -0.67 -5.88 -16.36
CA ARG A 40 -0.11 -5.04 -15.30
C ARG A 40 1.39 -5.24 -15.36
N LYS A 41 2.13 -4.16 -15.57
CA LYS A 41 3.58 -4.16 -15.40
C LYS A 41 3.84 -4.66 -13.97
N SER A 42 4.45 -5.84 -13.87
CA SER A 42 4.98 -6.35 -12.62
C SER A 42 6.04 -5.37 -12.15
N PHE A 43 5.85 -4.82 -10.95
CA PHE A 43 6.89 -4.09 -10.23
C PHE A 43 7.32 -4.96 -9.05
N GLU A 44 7.87 -6.13 -9.35
CA GLU A 44 8.63 -6.96 -8.41
C GLU A 44 9.83 -6.20 -7.80
N ALA A 45 10.16 -5.02 -8.32
CA ALA A 45 11.25 -4.15 -7.92
C ALA A 45 10.92 -3.12 -6.81
N MET A 46 9.83 -3.27 -6.05
CA MET A 46 9.60 -2.46 -4.84
C MET A 46 9.77 -3.31 -3.58
N GLU A 47 10.96 -3.21 -2.99
CA GLU A 47 11.43 -3.92 -1.79
C GLU A 47 10.81 -3.34 -0.49
N CYS A 48 9.47 -3.36 -0.37
CA CYS A 48 8.80 -3.07 0.89
C CYS A 48 7.72 -4.14 1.18
N PRO A 49 7.93 -5.05 2.15
CA PRO A 49 6.98 -6.12 2.45
C PRO A 49 5.65 -5.62 3.06
N ILE A 50 5.66 -4.46 3.71
CA ILE A 50 4.46 -3.81 4.25
C ILE A 50 3.52 -3.36 3.11
N ALA A 51 4.09 -2.90 1.98
CA ALA A 51 3.34 -2.52 0.78
C ALA A 51 2.63 -3.72 0.11
N ARG A 52 3.18 -4.95 0.25
CA ARG A 52 2.59 -6.20 -0.29
C ARG A 52 1.41 -6.73 0.53
N SER A 53 1.36 -6.49 1.85
CA SER A 53 0.25 -6.94 2.70
C SER A 53 -0.95 -5.98 2.72
N LEU A 54 -0.72 -4.69 2.45
CA LEU A 54 -1.75 -3.65 2.44
C LEU A 54 -2.24 -3.30 1.00
N GLU A 55 -1.78 -4.11 0.03
CA GLU A 55 -1.87 -3.94 -1.42
C GLU A 55 -3.28 -4.07 -2.02
N ARG A 56 -4.34 -4.32 -1.23
CA ARG A 56 -5.73 -4.17 -1.72
C ARG A 56 -6.16 -2.69 -1.76
N VAL A 57 -5.24 -1.81 -2.21
CA VAL A 57 -5.38 -0.49 -2.86
C VAL A 57 -6.14 0.61 -2.07
N GLY A 58 -6.70 0.26 -0.92
CA GLY A 58 -7.59 1.04 -0.11
C GLY A 58 -6.88 1.94 0.88
N GLU A 59 -6.36 1.28 1.89
CA GLU A 59 -6.17 1.91 3.19
C GLU A 59 -4.70 2.28 3.44
N TRP A 60 -3.75 1.66 2.72
CA TRP A 60 -2.32 1.97 2.76
C TRP A 60 -1.96 3.42 2.43
N TRP A 61 -2.58 3.97 1.38
CA TRP A 61 -2.25 5.32 0.94
C TRP A 61 -2.60 6.37 1.99
N SER A 62 -3.65 6.14 2.79
CA SER A 62 -4.00 7.03 3.89
C SER A 62 -2.86 7.08 4.92
N MET A 63 -2.29 5.93 5.28
CA MET A 63 -1.16 5.85 6.21
C MET A 63 0.08 6.58 5.68
N LEU A 64 0.42 6.38 4.40
CA LEU A 64 1.57 7.04 3.79
C LEU A 64 1.37 8.55 3.63
N ILE A 65 0.17 8.99 3.29
CA ILE A 65 -0.17 10.42 3.22
C ILE A 65 -0.05 11.04 4.61
N LEU A 66 -0.58 10.39 5.65
CA LEU A 66 -0.47 10.90 7.02
C LEU A 66 0.99 10.96 7.49
N ARG A 67 1.80 9.94 7.19
CA ARG A 67 3.26 9.95 7.44
C ARG A 67 3.93 11.16 6.80
N ASP A 68 3.67 11.41 5.52
CA ASP A 68 4.25 12.55 4.81
C ASP A 68 3.74 13.88 5.37
N ALA A 69 2.46 13.97 5.75
CA ALA A 69 1.88 15.15 6.36
C ALA A 69 2.47 15.45 7.75
N ILE A 70 2.77 14.42 8.54
CA ILE A 70 3.47 14.55 9.83
C ILE A 70 4.86 15.13 9.61
N ASN A 71 5.54 14.73 8.53
CA ASN A 71 6.82 15.28 8.10
C ASN A 71 6.72 16.66 7.41
N GLY A 72 5.54 17.30 7.43
CA GLY A 72 5.34 18.66 6.93
C GLY A 72 4.99 18.77 5.44
N VAL A 73 4.75 17.66 4.75
CA VAL A 73 4.24 17.72 3.36
C VAL A 73 2.79 18.18 3.38
N THR A 74 2.48 19.29 2.71
CA THR A 74 1.10 19.83 2.67
C THR A 74 0.54 19.98 1.25
N ARG A 75 1.38 19.91 0.22
CA ARG A 75 0.99 20.21 -1.18
C ARG A 75 0.71 18.94 -1.97
N PHE A 76 -0.30 18.98 -2.84
CA PHE A 76 -0.70 17.84 -3.69
C PHE A 76 0.49 17.30 -4.50
N ASP A 77 1.17 18.15 -5.27
CA ASP A 77 2.28 17.73 -6.14
C ASP A 77 3.46 17.13 -5.34
N ALA A 78 3.63 17.58 -4.08
CA ALA A 78 4.66 17.05 -3.20
C ALA A 78 4.29 15.64 -2.68
N PHE A 79 3.02 15.40 -2.33
CA PHE A 79 2.53 14.05 -2.04
C PHE A 79 2.64 13.14 -3.27
N GLU A 80 2.26 13.64 -4.45
CA GLU A 80 2.35 12.87 -5.69
C GLU A 80 3.79 12.44 -5.99
N ALA A 81 4.74 13.38 -5.89
CA ALA A 81 6.16 13.11 -6.12
C ALA A 81 6.77 12.17 -5.08
N SER A 82 6.44 12.36 -3.81
CA SER A 82 6.95 11.53 -2.70
C SER A 82 6.44 10.08 -2.80
N LEU A 83 5.12 9.93 -2.98
CA LEU A 83 4.44 8.64 -2.93
C LEU A 83 4.44 7.90 -4.28
N LYS A 84 4.78 8.60 -5.37
CA LYS A 84 4.68 8.09 -6.76
C LYS A 84 3.30 7.50 -7.06
N ILE A 85 2.27 8.14 -6.52
CA ILE A 85 0.87 7.71 -6.56
C ILE A 85 0.16 8.38 -7.74
N ALA A 86 -0.77 7.66 -8.39
CA ALA A 86 -1.57 8.25 -9.47
C ALA A 86 -2.46 9.41 -8.94
N PRO A 87 -2.57 10.55 -9.65
CA PRO A 87 -3.32 11.74 -9.19
C PRO A 87 -4.77 11.47 -8.78
N ASN A 88 -5.47 10.63 -9.54
CA ASN A 88 -6.86 10.28 -9.27
C ASN A 88 -7.01 9.51 -7.94
N MET A 89 -6.05 8.63 -7.63
CA MET A 89 -6.04 7.91 -6.36
C MET A 89 -5.72 8.86 -5.21
N LEU A 90 -4.70 9.70 -5.35
CA LEU A 90 -4.32 10.68 -4.34
C LEU A 90 -5.47 11.63 -4.01
N THR A 91 -6.15 12.15 -5.03
CA THR A 91 -7.34 12.99 -4.88
C THR A 91 -8.42 12.31 -4.04
N ARG A 92 -8.72 11.04 -4.33
CA ARG A 92 -9.72 10.27 -3.59
C ARG A 92 -9.32 10.10 -2.12
N ARG A 93 -8.05 9.81 -1.84
CA ARG A 93 -7.55 9.59 -0.47
C ARG A 93 -7.50 10.86 0.35
N LEU A 94 -6.99 11.95 -0.22
CA LEU A 94 -6.98 13.25 0.43
C LEU A 94 -8.40 13.72 0.75
N ARG A 95 -9.37 13.48 -0.15
CA ARG A 95 -10.78 13.78 0.13
C ARG A 95 -11.29 12.99 1.34
N THR A 96 -11.09 11.67 1.36
CA THR A 96 -11.51 10.83 2.49
C THR A 96 -10.86 11.26 3.80
N LEU A 97 -9.55 11.53 3.81
CA LEU A 97 -8.85 12.02 5.01
C LEU A 97 -9.39 13.37 5.51
N VAL A 98 -9.87 14.23 4.61
CA VAL A 98 -10.52 15.49 4.98
C VAL A 98 -11.93 15.25 5.52
N GLU A 99 -12.71 14.38 4.87
CA GLU A 99 -14.06 13.99 5.33
C GLU A 99 -14.02 13.33 6.73
N ASP A 100 -12.99 12.52 7.00
CA ASP A 100 -12.77 11.87 8.30
C ASP A 100 -12.18 12.81 9.37
N GLY A 101 -11.87 14.04 8.99
CA GLY A 101 -11.34 15.08 9.87
C GLY A 101 -9.89 14.85 10.32
N LEU A 102 -9.10 14.06 9.58
CA LEU A 102 -7.67 13.86 9.83
C LEU A 102 -6.81 14.93 9.14
N LEU A 103 -7.29 15.43 8.00
CA LEU A 103 -6.70 16.57 7.29
C LEU A 103 -7.73 17.68 7.13
N GLU A 104 -7.25 18.90 6.95
CA GLU A 104 -8.04 20.05 6.55
C GLU A 104 -7.52 20.55 5.20
N ARG A 105 -8.42 20.83 4.25
CA ARG A 105 -8.06 21.46 2.98
C ARG A 105 -8.12 22.98 3.11
N ARG A 106 -6.96 23.63 3.21
CA ARG A 106 -6.84 25.08 3.39
C ARG A 106 -6.47 25.78 2.09
N LEU A 107 -7.13 26.89 1.76
CA LEU A 107 -6.70 27.79 0.69
C LEU A 107 -5.53 28.63 1.20
N TYR A 108 -4.37 28.58 0.52
CA TYR A 108 -3.19 29.38 0.89
C TYR A 108 -2.84 30.45 -0.13
N LYS A 109 -3.45 30.41 -1.33
CA LYS A 109 -3.28 31.44 -2.36
C LYS A 109 -4.59 31.62 -3.12
N GLU A 110 -5.04 32.85 -3.29
CA GLU A 110 -6.31 33.13 -3.98
C GLU A 110 -6.18 33.24 -5.50
N ARG A 111 -5.02 33.68 -6.01
CA ARG A 111 -4.82 33.98 -7.45
C ARG A 111 -3.44 33.52 -7.95
N PRO A 112 -3.33 32.38 -8.69
CA PRO A 112 -4.37 31.38 -8.88
C PRO A 112 -4.73 30.68 -7.56
N LYS A 113 -5.94 30.13 -7.46
CA LYS A 113 -6.37 29.38 -6.28
C LYS A 113 -5.43 28.19 -6.05
N ARG A 114 -4.82 28.10 -4.88
CA ARG A 114 -4.01 26.95 -4.47
C ARG A 114 -4.39 26.50 -3.07
N TYR A 115 -4.49 25.18 -2.93
CA TYR A 115 -4.85 24.52 -1.68
C TYR A 115 -3.69 23.69 -1.17
N GLU A 116 -3.68 23.53 0.14
CA GLU A 116 -2.83 22.60 0.86
C GLU A 116 -3.70 21.75 1.80
N TYR A 117 -3.11 20.66 2.26
CA TYR A 117 -3.72 19.70 3.16
C TYR A 117 -2.89 19.68 4.45
N VAL A 118 -3.48 20.13 5.54
CA VAL A 118 -2.80 20.26 6.84
C VAL A 118 -3.40 19.30 7.84
N LEU A 119 -2.58 18.77 8.75
CA LEU A 119 -3.08 17.91 9.82
C LEU A 119 -3.96 18.70 10.79
N THR A 120 -5.11 18.12 11.10
CA THR A 120 -5.94 18.52 12.24
C THR A 120 -5.35 17.97 13.54
N ASP A 121 -5.89 18.36 14.69
CA ASP A 121 -5.51 17.77 15.98
C ASP A 121 -5.77 16.26 15.99
N ARG A 122 -6.92 15.83 15.45
CA ARG A 122 -7.25 14.40 15.27
C ARG A 122 -6.23 13.67 14.39
N GLY A 123 -5.75 14.32 13.33
CA GLY A 123 -4.69 13.80 12.47
C GLY A 123 -3.35 13.68 13.19
N ARG A 124 -3.00 14.65 14.05
CA ARG A 124 -1.79 14.62 14.87
C ARG A 124 -1.84 13.52 15.92
N ASP A 125 -2.99 13.31 16.55
CA ASP A 125 -3.22 12.24 17.52
C ASP A 125 -3.05 10.84 16.91
N PHE A 126 -3.06 10.73 15.58
CA PHE A 126 -2.81 9.48 14.87
C PHE A 126 -1.32 9.11 14.76
N PHE A 127 -0.40 10.04 15.06
CA PHE A 127 1.03 9.81 14.93
C PHE A 127 1.56 8.58 15.70
N PRO A 128 1.13 8.28 16.94
CA PRO A 128 1.58 7.07 17.64
C PRO A 128 1.25 5.77 16.91
N VAL A 129 0.16 5.73 16.13
CA VAL A 129 -0.20 4.56 15.32
C VAL A 129 0.81 4.35 14.19
N ILE A 130 1.23 5.45 13.53
CA ILE A 130 2.25 5.40 12.48
C ILE A 130 3.59 4.92 13.04
N LEU A 131 3.99 5.39 14.24
CA LEU A 131 5.22 4.96 14.90
C LEU A 131 5.20 3.48 15.26
N ALA A 132 4.09 2.98 15.81
CA ALA A 132 3.94 1.56 16.14
C ALA A 132 3.99 0.66 14.88
N LEU A 133 3.41 1.11 13.77
CA LEU A 133 3.48 0.40 12.49
C LEU A 133 4.89 0.40 11.90
N LEU A 134 5.61 1.53 11.99
CA LEU A 134 7.01 1.63 11.56
C LEU A 134 7.90 0.67 12.36
N ASP A 135 7.78 0.67 13.68
CA ASP A 135 8.52 -0.22 14.58
C ASP A 135 8.26 -1.70 14.27
N TYR A 136 6.98 -2.09 14.13
CA TYR A 136 6.62 -3.44 13.68
C TYR A 136 7.22 -3.77 12.30
N GLY A 137 7.19 -2.80 11.38
CA GLY A 137 7.79 -2.88 10.07
C GLY A 137 9.28 -3.19 10.10
N ASN A 138 10.04 -2.41 10.88
CA ASN A 138 11.47 -2.55 11.04
C ASN A 138 11.85 -3.92 11.63
N ARG A 139 11.12 -4.40 12.65
CA ARG A 139 11.43 -5.68 13.30
C ARG A 139 11.19 -6.91 12.43
N HIS A 140 10.22 -6.85 11.50
CA HIS A 140 9.76 -8.06 10.80
C HIS A 140 9.96 -8.03 9.29
N PHE A 141 10.14 -6.84 8.70
CA PHE A 141 10.11 -6.64 7.26
C PHE A 141 11.28 -5.81 6.71
N ALA A 142 12.34 -5.66 7.50
CA ALA A 142 13.55 -4.97 7.10
C ALA A 142 14.79 -5.90 7.17
N PRO A 143 14.86 -6.95 6.32
CA PRO A 143 15.97 -7.90 6.34
C PRO A 143 17.33 -7.26 5.99
N GLU A 144 17.33 -6.15 5.26
CA GLU A 144 18.52 -5.35 4.94
C GLU A 144 18.89 -4.32 6.03
N GLY A 145 18.09 -4.22 7.09
CA GLY A 145 18.21 -3.21 8.14
C GLY A 145 17.23 -2.04 8.00
N GLU A 146 17.18 -1.18 9.02
CA GLU A 146 16.18 -0.12 9.13
C GLU A 146 16.41 1.03 8.11
N ALA A 147 15.57 1.10 7.08
CA ALA A 147 15.61 2.19 6.10
C ALA A 147 15.01 3.51 6.63
N LEU A 148 14.23 3.45 7.70
CA LEU A 148 13.64 4.61 8.37
C LEU A 148 13.63 4.38 9.89
N GLN A 149 14.14 5.36 10.64
CA GLN A 149 14.24 5.29 12.09
C GLN A 149 13.45 6.42 12.75
N ILE A 150 12.99 6.15 13.97
CA ILE A 150 12.45 7.18 14.84
C ILE A 150 13.65 7.81 15.53
N VAL A 151 13.84 9.11 15.38
CA VAL A 151 14.99 9.82 15.95
C VAL A 151 14.54 10.96 16.83
N ASP A 152 15.26 11.16 17.92
CA ASP A 152 15.14 12.37 18.72
C ASP A 152 15.81 13.54 17.98
N LEU A 153 15.09 14.66 17.81
CA LEU A 153 15.56 15.77 16.98
C LEU A 153 16.72 16.55 17.63
N ASP A 154 16.79 16.58 18.96
CA ASP A 154 17.81 17.34 19.68
C ASP A 154 19.14 16.58 19.75
N THR A 155 19.07 15.26 19.90
CA THR A 155 20.24 14.38 20.09
C THR A 155 20.62 13.58 18.85
N GLY A 156 19.72 13.44 17.88
CA GLY A 156 19.89 12.58 16.71
C GLY A 156 19.87 11.08 17.02
N ARG A 157 19.59 10.69 18.27
CA ARG A 157 19.61 9.30 18.71
C ARG A 157 18.38 8.55 18.19
N ALA A 158 18.59 7.35 17.68
CA ALA A 158 17.50 6.43 17.37
C ALA A 158 16.71 6.06 18.65
N LEU A 159 15.39 6.03 18.53
CA LEU A 159 14.44 5.72 19.60
C LEU A 159 13.80 4.37 19.33
N ASP A 160 13.72 3.54 20.37
CA ASP A 160 12.97 2.27 20.38
C ASP A 160 11.64 2.51 21.13
N PRO A 161 10.50 2.68 20.43
CA PRO A 161 9.24 3.05 21.06
C PRO A 161 8.63 1.87 21.81
N VAL A 162 8.09 2.15 23.00
CA VAL A 162 7.32 1.19 23.79
C VAL A 162 5.95 1.76 24.15
N LEU A 163 4.94 0.88 24.17
CA LEU A 163 3.63 1.25 24.72
C LEU A 163 3.65 1.07 26.23
N VAL A 164 3.26 2.13 26.95
CA VAL A 164 3.18 2.15 28.41
C VAL A 164 1.74 2.42 28.85
N ASP A 165 1.37 1.90 30.03
CA ASP A 165 0.20 2.41 30.73
C ASP A 165 0.49 3.83 31.21
N ARG A 166 -0.29 4.80 30.76
CA ARG A 166 -0.09 6.22 31.08
C ARG A 166 -0.15 6.49 32.58
N ALA A 167 -0.97 5.76 33.34
CA ALA A 167 -1.16 6.02 34.76
C ALA A 167 0.05 5.59 35.60
N THR A 168 0.69 4.48 35.23
CA THR A 168 1.79 3.87 35.99
C THR A 168 3.16 4.11 35.37
N GLY A 169 3.22 4.42 34.07
CA GLY A 169 4.46 4.48 33.28
C GLY A 169 5.03 3.11 32.91
N GLU A 170 4.39 2.01 33.31
CA GLU A 170 4.90 0.66 33.08
C GLU A 170 4.64 0.17 31.66
N PRO A 171 5.61 -0.52 31.02
CA PRO A 171 5.41 -1.13 29.70
C PRO A 171 4.27 -2.15 29.68
N LEU A 172 3.48 -2.11 28.60
CA LEU A 172 2.38 -3.04 28.36
C LEU A 172 2.86 -4.45 27.99
N ALA A 173 4.06 -4.59 27.39
CA ALA A 173 4.59 -5.86 26.90
C ALA A 173 4.75 -6.95 27.99
N GLY A 174 4.95 -6.55 29.25
CA GLY A 174 5.06 -7.48 30.38
C GLY A 174 3.74 -7.83 31.06
N LYS A 175 2.62 -7.20 30.65
CA LYS A 175 1.32 -7.37 31.30
C LYS A 175 0.51 -8.46 30.60
N ARG A 176 -0.27 -9.21 31.39
CA ARG A 176 -1.32 -10.10 30.84
C ARG A 176 -2.54 -9.28 30.48
N LEU A 177 -2.55 -8.80 29.24
CA LEU A 177 -3.60 -7.93 28.73
C LEU A 177 -4.71 -8.72 28.06
N LYS A 178 -5.93 -8.20 28.16
CA LYS A 178 -7.07 -8.61 27.36
C LYS A 178 -7.86 -7.38 26.93
N LEU A 179 -8.49 -7.46 25.77
CA LEU A 179 -9.50 -6.49 25.37
C LEU A 179 -10.80 -6.83 26.09
N ALA A 180 -11.44 -5.82 26.67
CA ALA A 180 -12.68 -5.95 27.42
C ALA A 180 -13.65 -4.80 27.07
N PRO A 181 -14.96 -5.00 27.23
CA PRO A 181 -15.94 -3.93 27.05
C PRO A 181 -15.67 -2.76 27.99
N GLY A 182 -15.75 -1.53 27.46
CA GLY A 182 -15.67 -0.32 28.28
C GLY A 182 -17.01 0.03 28.96
N PRO A 183 -17.03 1.04 29.85
CA PRO A 183 -18.23 1.42 30.61
C PRO A 183 -19.44 1.82 29.76
N ALA A 184 -19.21 2.29 28.53
CA ALA A 184 -20.26 2.69 27.59
C ALA A 184 -20.53 1.63 26.49
N ALA A 185 -20.06 0.39 26.67
CA ALA A 185 -20.24 -0.67 25.68
C ALA A 185 -21.72 -1.05 25.52
N SER A 186 -22.14 -1.26 24.27
CA SER A 186 -23.48 -1.78 23.96
C SER A 186 -23.58 -3.27 24.34
N ALA A 187 -24.80 -3.78 24.47
CA ALA A 187 -25.04 -5.21 24.75
C ALA A 187 -24.32 -6.12 23.75
N ALA A 188 -24.37 -5.81 22.45
CA ALA A 188 -23.67 -6.55 21.40
C ALA A 188 -22.13 -6.51 21.55
N MET A 189 -21.58 -5.39 22.01
CA MET A 189 -20.14 -5.28 22.28
C MET A 189 -19.76 -6.09 23.53
N CYS A 190 -20.59 -6.05 24.57
CA CYS A 190 -20.38 -6.86 25.77
C CYS A 190 -20.38 -8.36 25.45
N GLU A 191 -21.38 -8.82 24.70
CA GLU A 191 -21.51 -10.22 24.26
C GLU A 191 -20.27 -10.68 23.47
N ARG A 192 -19.83 -9.88 22.48
CA ARG A 192 -18.64 -10.18 21.66
C ARG A 192 -17.38 -10.47 22.47
N TYR A 193 -17.23 -9.82 23.63
CA TYR A 193 -16.04 -9.96 24.47
C TYR A 193 -16.29 -10.77 25.75
N ALA A 194 -17.53 -11.25 26.00
CA ALA A 194 -17.87 -12.09 27.13
C ALA A 194 -17.40 -13.55 26.93
N GLU A 195 -17.61 -14.14 25.75
CA GLU A 195 -17.33 -15.56 25.47
C GLU A 195 -15.85 -15.93 25.49
N LYS A 196 -14.96 -14.95 25.29
CA LYS A 196 -13.50 -15.17 25.31
C LYS A 196 -12.90 -15.26 26.72
N HIS A 197 -13.72 -15.14 27.77
CA HIS A 197 -13.26 -15.23 29.16
C HIS A 197 -12.94 -16.65 29.65
N GLU A 198 -13.53 -17.69 29.05
CA GLU A 198 -13.49 -19.04 29.63
C GLU A 198 -12.39 -19.94 29.04
N ALA A 199 -11.88 -19.61 27.84
CA ALA A 199 -10.94 -20.46 27.09
C ALA A 199 -9.44 -20.17 27.31
N SER A 200 -9.05 -19.40 28.34
CA SER A 200 -7.64 -19.09 28.59
C SER A 200 -7.21 -19.27 30.05
N ALA A 201 -7.54 -20.42 30.63
CA ALA A 201 -6.71 -20.97 31.70
C ALA A 201 -5.55 -21.74 31.03
N PRO A 202 -4.27 -21.32 31.18
CA PRO A 202 -3.17 -22.14 30.71
C PRO A 202 -3.17 -23.45 31.50
N ALA A 203 -3.27 -24.58 30.79
CA ALA A 203 -3.14 -25.90 31.40
C ALA A 203 -1.84 -25.97 32.22
N PRO A 204 -1.85 -26.54 33.44
CA PRO A 204 -0.65 -26.60 34.27
C PRO A 204 0.43 -27.38 33.50
N ARG A 205 1.57 -26.72 33.26
CA ARG A 205 2.75 -27.36 32.67
C ARG A 205 3.15 -28.52 33.59
N ARG A 206 2.94 -29.76 33.13
CA ARG A 206 3.49 -30.95 33.77
C ARG A 206 5.02 -30.82 33.78
N VAL A 207 5.59 -30.58 34.95
CA VAL A 207 7.01 -30.79 35.20
C VAL A 207 7.24 -32.30 35.13
N LYS A 208 7.96 -32.77 34.10
CA LYS A 208 8.47 -34.15 34.06
C LYS A 208 9.51 -34.26 35.19
N ARG A 209 9.24 -35.14 36.15
CA ARG A 209 10.22 -35.64 37.12
C ARG A 209 11.15 -36.63 36.44
#